data_AF-A0A949Q917-F1
#
_entry.id   AF-A0A949Q917-F1
#
_cell.length_a   1.000
_cell.length_b   1.000
_cell.length_c   1.000
_cell.angle_alpha   90.00
_cell.angle_beta   90.00
_cell.angle_gamma   90.00
#
_symmetry.space_group_name_H-M   'P 1'
#
loop_
_entity.id
_entity.type
_entity.pdbx_description
1 polymer ?
#
loop_
_entity_poly.entity_id
_entity_poly.type
_entity_poly.pdbx_seq_one_letter_code
_entity_poly.pdbx_strand_id
1 'polypeptide(L)'
;MRELTSNEVNNVSGGFFGFITGSIGTVLGAAIGSIVDAGCAAGGYKTDFATAGALLGGGIGAAVGLSPVLATAGIGFGVVSIVENAKTIKAQNIA
;
A
#
# COMPACT_ATOMS: atom_id res chain seq x y z
N MET A 1 14.67 3.05 -33.95
CA MET A 1 13.81 3.30 -32.77
C MET A 1 12.88 4.45 -33.11
N ARG A 2 11.59 4.34 -32.76
CA ARG A 2 10.59 5.38 -33.03
C ARG A 2 10.68 6.44 -31.92
N GLU A 3 10.77 7.72 -32.27
CA GLU A 3 10.62 8.80 -31.30
C GLU A 3 9.19 8.80 -30.77
N LEU A 4 9.05 8.67 -29.45
CA LEU A 4 7.79 8.77 -28.76
C LEU A 4 7.43 10.25 -28.66
N THR A 5 6.18 10.57 -28.96
CA THR A 5 5.67 11.93 -28.78
C THR A 5 5.68 12.28 -27.28
N SER A 6 5.77 13.56 -26.93
CA SER A 6 5.83 14.00 -25.52
C SER A 6 4.66 13.46 -24.66
N ASN A 7 3.52 13.14 -25.27
CA ASN A 7 2.38 12.50 -24.62
C ASN A 7 2.61 11.02 -24.29
N GLU A 8 3.25 10.26 -25.19
CA GLU A 8 3.62 8.87 -24.94
C GLU A 8 4.78 8.79 -23.93
N VAL A 9 5.72 9.74 -23.97
CA VAL A 9 6.76 9.88 -22.96
C VAL A 9 6.14 10.15 -21.59
N ASN A 10 5.17 11.06 -21.46
CA ASN A 10 4.49 11.30 -20.18
C ASN A 10 3.69 10.09 -19.67
N ASN A 11 3.07 9.32 -20.58
CA ASN A 11 2.34 8.09 -20.22
C ASN A 11 3.28 6.94 -19.80
N VAL A 12 4.49 6.86 -20.36
CA VAL A 12 5.50 5.84 -20.01
C VAL A 12 6.38 6.28 -18.83
N SER A 13 6.64 7.58 -18.67
CA SER A 13 7.47 8.17 -17.62
C SER A 13 6.70 8.54 -16.34
N GLY A 14 5.42 8.19 -16.21
CA GLY A 14 4.67 8.38 -14.96
C GLY A 14 4.37 9.83 -14.58
N GLY A 15 4.58 10.80 -15.47
CA GLY A 15 4.16 12.19 -15.25
C GLY A 15 2.64 12.25 -15.23
N PHE A 16 2.04 12.80 -14.18
CA PHE A 16 0.60 12.79 -13.87
C PHE A 16 0.01 11.42 -13.46
N PHE A 17 0.31 10.33 -14.17
CA PHE A 17 -0.18 9.00 -13.79
C PHE A 17 0.43 8.49 -12.48
N GLY A 18 1.70 8.79 -12.16
CA GLY A 18 2.34 8.42 -10.89
C GLY A 18 1.70 9.08 -9.65
N PHE A 19 1.13 10.27 -9.81
CA PHE A 19 0.41 10.98 -8.75
C PHE A 19 -0.97 10.38 -8.49
N ILE A 20 -1.64 9.91 -9.55
CA ILE A 20 -2.94 9.22 -9.46
C ILE A 20 -2.78 7.75 -9.04
N THR A 21 -1.73 7.05 -9.50
CA THR A 21 -1.49 5.66 -9.09
C THR A 21 -0.95 5.53 -7.67
N GLY A 22 -0.27 6.56 -7.15
CA GLY A 22 0.06 6.67 -5.72
C GLY A 22 -1.17 6.66 -4.82
N SER A 23 -2.22 7.37 -5.22
CA SER A 23 -3.52 7.40 -4.51
C SER A 23 -4.36 6.14 -4.75
N ILE A 24 -4.30 5.55 -5.95
CA ILE A 24 -4.95 4.25 -6.21
C ILE A 24 -4.31 3.15 -5.35
N GLY A 25 -2.98 3.11 -5.25
CA GLY A 25 -2.27 2.11 -4.45
C GLY A 25 -2.66 2.19 -2.97
N THR A 26 -2.71 3.40 -2.40
CA THR A 26 -3.18 3.63 -1.01
C THR A 26 -4.64 3.19 -0.84
N VAL A 27 -5.54 3.58 -1.74
CA VAL A 27 -6.97 3.24 -1.65
C VAL A 27 -7.20 1.74 -1.81
N LEU A 28 -6.55 1.10 -2.78
CA LEU A 28 -6.68 -0.34 -3.04
C LEU A 28 -6.08 -1.15 -1.88
N GLY A 29 -4.93 -0.71 -1.37
CA GLY A 29 -4.29 -1.29 -0.19
C GLY A 29 -5.17 -1.16 1.07
N ALA A 30 -5.78 0.00 1.29
CA ALA A 30 -6.73 0.22 2.39
C ALA A 30 -7.98 -0.66 2.26
N ALA A 31 -8.52 -0.78 1.04
CA ALA A 31 -9.69 -1.62 0.78
C ALA A 31 -9.40 -3.10 1.09
N ILE A 32 -8.28 -3.63 0.60
CA ILE A 32 -7.86 -5.01 0.90
C ILE A 32 -7.63 -5.18 2.40
N GLY A 33 -6.90 -4.26 3.03
CA GLY A 33 -6.65 -4.28 4.47
C GLY A 33 -7.93 -4.26 5.31
N SER A 34 -8.94 -3.48 4.90
CA SER A 34 -10.24 -3.42 5.58
C SER A 34 -11.04 -4.73 5.49
N ILE A 35 -10.88 -5.50 4.40
CA ILE A 35 -11.47 -6.84 4.27
C ILE A 35 -10.80 -7.81 5.26
N VAL A 36 -9.47 -7.73 5.39
CA VAL A 36 -8.73 -8.55 6.35
C VAL A 36 -9.11 -8.19 7.78
N ASP A 37 -9.25 -6.89 8.10
CA ASP A 37 -9.73 -6.43 9.42
C ASP A 37 -11.13 -6.94 9.73
N ALA A 38 -12.06 -6.90 8.75
CA ALA A 38 -13.39 -7.46 8.92
C ALA A 38 -13.35 -8.98 9.19
N GLY A 39 -12.46 -9.72 8.52
CA GLY A 39 -12.24 -11.15 8.76
C GLY A 39 -11.63 -11.43 10.15
N CYS A 40 -10.65 -10.64 10.58
CA CYS A 40 -10.05 -10.74 11.90
C CYS A 40 -11.05 -10.39 13.02
N ALA A 41 -11.90 -9.38 12.80
CA ALA A 41 -12.96 -9.00 13.72
C ALA A 41 -14.01 -10.13 13.88
N ALA A 42 -14.34 -10.84 12.79
CA ALA A 42 -15.19 -12.03 12.85
C ALA A 42 -14.57 -13.17 13.68
N GLY A 43 -13.23 -13.21 13.75
CA GLY A 43 -12.47 -14.11 14.63
C GLY A 43 -12.26 -13.60 16.05
N GLY A 44 -12.79 -12.42 16.41
CA GLY A 44 -12.65 -11.81 17.73
C GLY A 44 -11.38 -10.97 17.93
N TYR A 45 -10.59 -10.75 16.87
CA TYR A 45 -9.33 -10.00 16.95
C TYR A 45 -9.50 -8.55 16.52
N LYS A 46 -8.83 -7.64 17.23
CA LYS A 46 -8.68 -6.24 16.82
C LYS A 46 -7.37 -6.05 16.07
N THR A 47 -7.47 -5.64 14.81
CA THR A 47 -6.36 -5.38 13.89
C THR A 47 -6.58 -4.07 13.13
N ASP A 48 -5.51 -3.55 12.54
CA ASP A 48 -5.51 -2.36 11.68
C ASP A 48 -4.73 -2.63 10.37
N PHE A 49 -5.16 -3.66 9.66
CA PHE A 49 -4.61 -4.02 8.34
C PHE A 49 -5.02 -3.01 7.27
N ALA A 50 -6.11 -2.27 7.44
CA ALA A 50 -6.49 -1.17 6.55
C ALA A 50 -5.38 -0.12 6.45
N THR A 51 -4.84 0.34 7.57
CA THR A 51 -3.73 1.30 7.59
C THR A 51 -2.44 0.69 7.05
N ALA A 52 -2.15 -0.56 7.41
CA ALA A 52 -0.98 -1.28 6.91
C ALA A 52 -0.99 -1.45 5.39
N GLY A 53 -2.15 -1.82 4.84
CA GLY A 53 -2.39 -1.97 3.42
C GLY A 53 -2.32 -0.63 2.68
N ALA A 54 -2.85 0.45 3.27
CA ALA A 54 -2.73 1.79 2.72
C ALA A 54 -1.26 2.22 2.57
N LEU A 55 -0.44 2.02 3.61
CA LEU A 55 0.98 2.36 3.59
C LEU A 55 1.75 1.53 2.55
N LEU A 56 1.52 0.22 2.51
CA LEU A 56 2.15 -0.69 1.55
C LEU A 56 1.77 -0.31 0.10
N GLY A 57 0.47 -0.15 -0.15
CA GLY A 57 -0.06 0.20 -1.46
C GLY A 57 0.36 1.60 -1.92
N GLY A 58 0.48 2.56 -0.99
CA GLY A 58 1.05 3.87 -1.25
C GLY A 58 2.53 3.81 -1.63
N GLY A 59 3.30 2.96 -0.95
CA GLY A 59 4.70 2.71 -1.30
C GLY A 59 4.84 2.07 -2.70
N ILE A 60 3.98 1.12 -3.06
CA ILE A 60 3.97 0.52 -4.41
C ILE A 60 3.58 1.57 -5.47
N GLY A 61 2.54 2.37 -5.21
CA GLY A 61 2.14 3.45 -6.11
C GLY A 61 3.25 4.50 -6.28
N ALA A 62 4.00 4.82 -5.23
CA ALA A 62 5.18 5.68 -5.28
C ALA A 62 6.34 5.05 -6.07
N ALA A 63 6.49 3.71 -6.05
CA ALA A 63 7.49 2.99 -6.84
C ALA A 63 7.20 3.11 -8.34
N VAL A 64 5.92 2.96 -8.72
CA VAL A 64 5.45 3.15 -10.11
C VAL A 64 5.54 4.63 -10.52
N GLY A 65 5.37 5.56 -9.58
CA GLY A 65 5.56 7.00 -9.77
C GLY A 65 7.00 7.50 -9.80
N LEU A 66 8.01 6.62 -9.96
CA LEU A 66 9.44 6.96 -9.99
C LEU A 66 9.96 7.70 -8.74
N SER A 67 9.41 7.40 -7.55
CA SER A 67 9.97 7.88 -6.28
C SER A 67 10.50 6.72 -5.41
N PRO A 68 11.76 6.28 -5.62
CA PRO A 68 12.34 5.14 -4.90
C PRO A 68 12.39 5.33 -3.37
N VAL A 69 12.58 6.57 -2.91
CA VAL A 69 12.68 6.89 -1.48
C VAL A 69 11.32 6.77 -0.80
N LEU A 70 10.27 7.36 -1.38
CA LEU A 70 8.90 7.26 -0.86
C LEU A 70 8.36 5.82 -0.99
N ALA A 71 8.76 5.11 -2.04
CA ALA A 71 8.42 3.71 -2.23
C ALA A 71 8.99 2.82 -1.13
N THR A 72 10.29 2.96 -0.85
CA THR A 72 10.97 2.16 0.17
C THR A 72 10.41 2.46 1.56
N ALA A 73 10.14 3.73 1.85
CA ALA A 73 9.53 4.13 3.12
C ALA A 73 8.10 3.60 3.27
N GLY A 74 7.24 3.77 2.25
CA GLY A 74 5.84 3.31 2.30
C GLY A 74 5.73 1.78 2.39
N ILE A 75 6.51 1.05 1.58
CA ILE A 75 6.56 -0.42 1.65
C ILE A 75 7.11 -0.87 3.01
N GLY A 76 8.18 -0.23 3.50
CA GLY A 76 8.78 -0.54 4.80
C GLY A 76 7.80 -0.35 5.96
N PHE A 77 7.13 0.81 6.03
CA PHE A 77 6.12 1.08 7.07
C PHE A 77 4.91 0.15 6.95
N GLY A 78 4.47 -0.18 5.74
CA GLY A 78 3.40 -1.14 5.51
C GLY A 78 3.74 -2.54 6.04
N VAL A 79 4.95 -3.05 5.75
CA VAL A 79 5.40 -4.37 6.23
C VAL A 79 5.53 -4.39 7.76
N VAL A 80 6.08 -3.35 8.38
CA VAL A 80 6.18 -3.26 9.85
C VAL A 80 4.78 -3.28 10.48
N SER A 81 3.84 -2.51 9.93
CA SER A 81 2.46 -2.47 10.42
C SER A 81 1.73 -3.82 10.28
N ILE A 82 2.00 -4.59 9.21
CA ILE A 82 1.51 -5.98 9.08
C ILE A 82 2.06 -6.87 10.20
N VAL A 83 3.35 -6.76 10.51
CA VAL A 83 3.99 -7.56 11.58
C VAL A 83 3.43 -7.17 12.96
N GLU A 84 3.15 -5.89 13.19
CA GLU A 84 2.51 -5.43 14.43
C GLU A 84 1.08 -5.96 14.59
N ASN A 85 0.28 -5.97 13.52
CA ASN A 85 -1.04 -6.60 13.54
C ASN A 85 -0.95 -8.09 13.88
N ALA A 86 0.01 -8.82 13.30
CA ALA A 86 0.23 -10.23 13.63
C ALA A 86 0.63 -10.45 15.11
N LYS A 87 1.48 -9.58 15.68
CA LYS A 87 1.83 -9.62 17.11
C LYS A 87 0.60 -9.35 17.99
N THR A 88 -0.23 -8.38 17.61
CA THR A 88 -1.47 -8.03 18.32
C THR A 88 -2.45 -9.19 18.35
N ILE A 89 -2.68 -9.87 17.23
CA ILE A 89 -3.51 -11.10 17.16
C ILE A 89 -2.97 -12.16 18.13
N LYS A 90 -1.65 -12.40 18.11
CA LYS A 90 -1.01 -13.40 18.98
C LYS A 90 -1.13 -13.04 20.47
N ALA A 91 -1.01 -11.76 20.83
CA ALA A 91 -1.18 -11.29 22.20
C ALA A 91 -2.63 -11.42 22.69
N GLN A 92 -3.62 -11.22 21.81
CA GLN A 92 -5.04 -11.37 22.12
C GLN A 92 -5.48 -12.84 22.26
N ASN A 93 -4.80 -13.76 21.58
CA ASN A 93 -5.02 -15.21 21.69
C ASN A 93 -4.48 -15.84 22.99
N ILE A 94 -3.76 -15.08 23.82
CA ILE A 94 -3.17 -15.53 25.08
C ILE A 94 -3.98 -15.02 26.30
N ALA A 95 -5.05 -14.25 26.07
CA ALA A 95 -6.01 -13.82 27.09
C ALA A 95 -7.20 -14.78 27.17
#